data_AF-A0A954Z0U5-F1
#
_entry.id   AF-A0A954Z0U5-F1
#
_cell.length_a   1.000
_cell.length_b   1.000
_cell.length_c   1.000
_cell.angle_alpha   90.00
_cell.angle_beta   90.00
_cell.angle_gamma   90.00
#
_symmetry.space_group_name_H-M   'P 1'
#
loop_
_entity.id
_entity.type
_entity.pdbx_description
1 polymer ?
#
loop_
_entity_poly.entity_id
_entity_poly.type
_entity_poly.pdbx_seq_one_letter_code
_entity_poly.pdbx_strand_id
1 'polypeptide(L)'
;MSDTQWSVFEVFHQPVRGEPHVHVGSVHAPDAETAILMAKEQFARRQACVNIWVVAADAITATPYEDADIFEHGTDKSYREAFGYETTKRAKAVGDSAEL
;
A
#
# COMPACT_ATOMS: atom_id res chain seq x y z
N MET A 1 15.17 6.88 -37.96
CA MET A 1 14.79 5.49 -37.68
C MET A 1 13.56 5.58 -36.81
N SER A 2 12.38 5.19 -37.30
CA SER A 2 11.17 5.22 -36.48
C SER A 2 11.34 4.17 -35.39
N ASP A 3 11.33 4.59 -34.13
CA ASP A 3 11.38 3.67 -33.00
C ASP A 3 10.21 2.70 -33.09
N THR A 4 10.48 1.47 -33.52
CA THR A 4 9.55 0.34 -33.51
C THR A 4 9.28 -0.15 -32.08
N GLN A 5 9.70 0.60 -31.07
CA GLN A 5 9.47 0.26 -29.68
C GLN A 5 8.03 0.60 -29.32
N TRP A 6 7.24 -0.44 -29.06
CA TRP A 6 5.90 -0.31 -28.53
C TRP A 6 5.90 0.49 -27.22
N SER A 7 4.79 1.17 -26.94
CA SER A 7 4.62 1.94 -25.71
C SER A 7 4.74 1.05 -24.47
N VAL A 8 5.31 1.60 -23.41
CA VAL A 8 5.45 0.92 -22.12
C VAL A 8 4.18 1.12 -21.29
N PHE A 9 3.70 0.03 -20.70
CA PHE A 9 2.59 0.01 -19.76
C PHE A 9 3.06 -0.57 -18.43
N GLU A 10 2.82 0.14 -17.34
CA GLU A 10 2.99 -0.38 -15.99
C GLU A 10 1.78 -1.24 -15.59
N VAL A 11 2.08 -2.37 -14.96
CA VAL A 11 1.10 -3.41 -14.63
C VAL A 11 0.95 -3.51 -13.12
N PHE A 12 -0.31 -3.51 -12.69
CA PHE A 12 -0.69 -3.71 -11.30
C PHE A 12 -1.67 -4.87 -11.20
N HIS A 13 -1.46 -5.81 -10.26
CA HIS A 13 -2.44 -6.87 -10.01
C HIS A 13 -2.98 -6.80 -8.59
N GLN A 14 -4.20 -7.31 -8.44
CA GLN A 14 -4.82 -7.51 -7.15
C GLN A 14 -4.76 -9.02 -6.83
N PRO A 15 -4.02 -9.44 -5.79
CA PRO A 15 -3.91 -10.87 -5.47
C PRO A 15 -5.21 -11.45 -4.88
N VAL A 16 -5.88 -10.67 -4.02
CA VAL A 16 -7.10 -11.07 -3.31
C VAL A 16 -8.12 -9.92 -3.37
N ARG A 17 -9.40 -10.24 -3.48
CA ARG A 17 -10.47 -9.22 -3.50
C ARG A 17 -10.44 -8.40 -2.20
N GLY A 18 -10.42 -7.07 -2.35
CA GLY A 18 -10.42 -6.14 -1.22
C GLY A 18 -9.03 -5.65 -0.81
N GLU A 19 -7.97 -6.31 -1.28
CA GLU A 19 -6.59 -5.82 -1.12
C GLU A 19 -6.25 -4.76 -2.19
N PRO A 20 -5.30 -3.84 -1.93
CA PRO A 20 -4.87 -2.89 -2.94
C PRO A 20 -4.19 -3.61 -4.11
N HIS A 21 -4.25 -2.99 -5.29
CA HIS A 21 -3.44 -3.41 -6.43
C HIS A 21 -1.97 -3.14 -6.13
N VAL A 22 -1.12 -4.11 -6.42
CA VAL A 22 0.33 -4.03 -6.27
C VAL A 22 0.99 -3.96 -7.64
N HIS A 23 1.98 -3.08 -7.77
CA HIS A 23 2.80 -3.00 -8.97
C HIS A 23 3.66 -4.25 -9.11
N VAL A 24 3.74 -4.81 -10.31
CA VAL A 24 4.54 -6.02 -10.57
C VAL A 24 5.51 -5.92 -11.72
N GLY A 25 5.44 -4.86 -12.51
CA GLY A 25 6.38 -4.60 -13.57
C GLY A 25 5.73 -3.95 -14.78
N SER A 26 6.47 -3.94 -15.88
CA SER A 26 6.11 -3.25 -17.12
C SER A 26 6.00 -4.20 -18.30
N VAL A 27 5.12 -3.90 -19.26
CA VAL A 27 4.99 -4.60 -20.55
C VAL A 27 5.04 -3.61 -21.70
N HIS A 28 5.54 -4.06 -22.85
CA HIS A 28 5.52 -3.25 -24.08
C HIS A 28 4.36 -3.71 -24.95
N ALA A 29 3.47 -2.79 -25.32
CA ALA A 29 2.30 -3.11 -26.12
C ALA A 29 1.87 -1.90 -26.99
N PRO A 30 1.21 -2.14 -28.14
CA PRO A 30 0.71 -1.06 -28.98
C PRO A 30 -0.52 -0.34 -28.39
N ASP A 31 -1.29 -1.02 -27.55
CA ASP A 31 -2.53 -0.53 -26.96
C ASP A 31 -2.80 -1.20 -25.59
N ALA A 32 -3.77 -0.67 -24.84
CA ALA A 32 -4.10 -1.13 -23.50
C ALA A 32 -4.73 -2.54 -23.47
N GLU A 33 -5.51 -2.94 -24.49
CA GLU A 33 -6.12 -4.27 -24.52
C GLU A 33 -5.06 -5.35 -24.73
N THR A 34 -4.13 -5.10 -25.65
CA THR A 34 -2.96 -5.96 -25.88
C THR A 34 -2.06 -5.99 -24.65
N ALA A 35 -1.86 -4.85 -23.96
CA ALA A 35 -1.12 -4.80 -22.71
C ALA A 35 -1.74 -5.69 -21.62
N ILE A 36 -3.07 -5.69 -21.45
CA ILE A 36 -3.77 -6.56 -20.49
C ILE A 36 -3.53 -8.03 -20.82
N LEU A 37 -3.60 -8.42 -22.10
CA LEU A 37 -3.37 -9.80 -22.52
C LEU A 37 -1.94 -10.25 -22.17
N MET A 38 -0.94 -9.42 -22.48
CA MET A 38 0.45 -9.71 -22.15
C MET A 38 0.69 -9.75 -20.64
N ALA A 39 0.12 -8.80 -19.89
CA ALA A 39 0.20 -8.75 -18.44
C ALA A 39 -0.38 -10.01 -17.78
N LYS A 40 -1.52 -10.49 -18.28
CA LYS A 40 -2.16 -11.72 -17.79
C LYS A 40 -1.26 -12.94 -18.00
N GLU A 41 -0.66 -13.09 -19.19
CA GLU A 41 0.24 -14.20 -19.50
C GLU A 41 1.53 -14.15 -18.67
N GLN A 42 2.08 -12.95 -18.45
CA GLN A 42 3.36 -12.76 -17.78
C GLN A 42 3.26 -12.85 -16.24
N PHE A 43 2.21 -12.28 -15.65
CA PHE A 43 2.10 -12.10 -14.19
C PHE A 43 1.00 -12.94 -13.53
N ALA A 44 -0.08 -13.30 -14.23
CA ALA A 44 -1.21 -14.01 -13.62
C ALA A 44 -1.21 -15.53 -13.84
N ARG A 45 -0.19 -16.09 -14.51
CA ARG A 45 -0.18 -17.52 -14.89
C ARG A 45 0.04 -18.48 -13.72
N ARG A 46 0.75 -18.07 -12.68
CA ARG A 46 1.09 -18.92 -11.51
C ARG A 46 0.71 -18.32 -10.16
N GLN A 47 0.22 -17.09 -10.14
CA GLN A 47 -0.11 -16.36 -8.93
C GLN A 47 -1.63 -16.12 -8.88
N ALA A 48 -2.20 -16.17 -7.68
CA ALA A 48 -3.58 -15.77 -7.47
C ALA A 48 -3.72 -14.31 -7.87
N CYS A 49 -4.59 -14.03 -8.84
CA CYS A 49 -4.85 -12.70 -9.35
C CYS A 49 -6.34 -12.59 -9.66
N VAL A 50 -7.01 -11.63 -9.02
CA VAL A 50 -8.46 -11.39 -9.18
C VAL A 50 -8.78 -10.20 -10.08
N ASN A 51 -7.82 -9.30 -10.28
CA ASN A 51 -7.96 -8.08 -11.09
C ASN A 51 -6.59 -7.60 -11.59
N ILE A 52 -6.52 -7.03 -12.79
CA ILE A 52 -5.30 -6.46 -13.39
C ILE A 52 -5.64 -5.07 -13.92
N TRP A 53 -4.78 -4.11 -13.60
CA TRP A 53 -4.75 -2.79 -14.21
C TRP A 53 -3.49 -2.63 -15.04
N VAL A 54 -3.63 -1.93 -16.16
CA VAL A 54 -2.51 -1.44 -16.97
C VAL A 54 -2.65 0.05 -17.12
N VAL A 55 -1.53 0.76 -17.03
CA VAL A 55 -1.47 2.21 -17.17
C VAL A 55 -0.29 2.52 -18.08
N ALA A 56 -0.49 3.38 -19.08
CA ALA A 56 0.63 3.82 -19.92
C ALA A 56 1.65 4.56 -19.05
N ALA A 57 2.94 4.24 -19.22
CA ALA A 57 3.99 4.75 -18.34
C ALA A 57 4.09 6.29 -18.39
N ASP A 58 3.74 6.89 -19.53
CA ASP A 58 3.68 8.34 -19.74
C ASP A 58 2.53 9.02 -18.98
N ALA A 59 1.50 8.28 -18.56
CA ALA A 59 0.41 8.79 -17.76
C ALA A 59 0.72 8.82 -16.25
N ILE A 60 1.83 8.21 -15.82
CA ILE A 60 2.22 8.15 -14.41
C ILE A 60 3.11 9.35 -14.09
N THR A 61 2.64 10.20 -13.17
CA THR A 61 3.42 11.32 -12.64
C THR A 61 3.99 10.94 -11.28
N ALA A 62 5.32 10.99 -11.15
CA ALA A 62 6.03 10.70 -9.91
C ALA A 62 6.66 11.98 -9.35
N THR A 63 6.77 12.06 -8.01
CA THR A 63 7.53 13.11 -7.35
C THR A 63 9.04 12.88 -7.52
N PRO A 64 9.86 13.93 -7.55
CA PRO A 64 11.31 13.80 -7.46
C PRO A 64 11.73 13.15 -6.13
N TYR A 65 12.81 12.38 -6.14
CA TYR A 65 13.36 11.77 -4.91
C TYR A 65 14.03 12.79 -3.98
N GLU A 66 14.40 13.95 -4.49
CA GLU A 66 15.02 15.03 -3.73
C GLU A 66 14.03 15.77 -2.83
N ASP A 67 12.74 15.78 -3.17
CA ASP A 67 11.65 16.42 -2.42
C ASP A 67 11.15 15.53 -1.27
N ALA A 68 12.06 14.87 -0.54
CA ALA A 68 11.68 13.96 0.55
C ALA A 68 11.05 14.69 1.76
N ASP A 69 11.36 15.98 1.90
CA ASP A 69 10.89 16.88 2.96
C ASP A 69 9.37 17.12 2.91
N ILE A 70 8.72 16.99 1.76
CA ILE A 70 7.25 17.13 1.63
C ILE A 70 6.47 16.06 2.42
N PHE A 71 7.13 14.95 2.76
CA PHE A 71 6.53 13.84 3.51
C PHE A 71 6.86 13.90 5.02
N GLU A 72 7.73 14.81 5.45
CA GLU A 72 8.03 14.99 6.86
C GLU A 72 6.80 15.53 7.59
N HIS A 73 6.38 14.82 8.64
CA HIS A 73 5.23 15.22 9.43
C HIS A 73 5.59 16.43 10.28
N GLY A 74 5.26 17.63 9.78
CA GLY A 74 5.30 18.85 10.57
C GLY A 74 4.38 18.72 11.79
N THR A 75 4.91 19.01 12.98
CA THR A 75 4.30 18.95 14.33
C THR A 75 4.20 17.56 14.99
N ASP A 76 5.01 17.42 16.03
CA ASP A 76 4.86 16.53 17.18
C ASP A 76 3.40 16.59 17.68
N LYS A 77 2.58 15.62 17.25
CA LYS A 77 1.17 15.48 17.65
C LYS A 77 1.03 14.64 18.93
N SER A 78 2.08 14.55 19.75
CA SER A 78 2.08 13.88 21.05
C SER A 78 0.94 14.38 21.95
N TYR A 79 0.49 15.63 21.77
CA TYR A 79 -0.66 16.19 22.47
C TYR A 79 -2.02 15.54 22.11
N ARG A 80 -2.12 14.81 20.98
CA ARG A 80 -3.33 14.09 20.56
C ARG A 80 -3.39 12.65 21.06
N GLU A 81 -2.31 12.11 21.59
CA GLU A 81 -2.33 10.82 22.27
C GLU A 81 -2.91 11.03 23.67
N ALA A 82 -3.98 10.28 23.98
CA ALA A 82 -4.58 10.34 25.29
C ALA A 82 -3.56 9.82 26.32
N PHE A 83 -2.98 10.72 27.12
CA PHE A 83 -2.39 10.33 28.39
C PHE A 83 -3.52 9.72 29.22
N GLY A 84 -3.57 8.39 29.22
CA GLY A 84 -4.60 7.61 29.89
C GLY A 84 -4.73 8.05 31.34
N TYR A 85 -5.97 8.15 31.82
CA TYR A 85 -6.23 8.30 33.25
C TYR A 85 -5.47 7.19 34.00
N GLU A 86 -4.47 7.57 34.79
CA GLU A 86 -3.96 6.71 35.85
C GLU A 86 -5.12 6.49 36.82
N THR A 87 -5.78 5.34 36.71
CA THR A 87 -6.67 4.87 37.75
C THR A 87 -5.81 4.49 38.93
N THR A 88 -5.64 5.45 39.84
CA THR A 88 -5.11 5.23 41.19
C THR A 88 -5.80 4.00 41.77
N LYS A 89 -5.11 2.86 41.83
CA LYS A 89 -5.52 1.72 42.67
C LYS A 89 -5.46 2.19 44.11
N ARG A 90 -6.57 2.72 44.63
CA ARG A 90 -6.79 2.88 46.07
C ARG A 90 -8.13 2.30 46.47
N ALA A 91 -8.05 1.58 47.60
CA ALA A 91 -9.11 1.10 48.48
C ALA A 91 -9.73 -0.28 48.19
N LYS A 92 -9.09 -1.33 48.74
CA LYS A 92 -9.76 -2.14 49.77
C LYS A 92 -8.76 -2.77 50.73
N ALA A 93 -8.48 -2.06 51.82
CA ALA A 93 -8.07 -2.65 53.09
C ALA A 93 -9.33 -2.74 53.97
N VAL A 94 -9.84 -3.95 54.13
CA VAL A 94 -10.72 -4.45 55.22
C VAL A 94 -10.46 -5.96 55.17
N GLY A 95 -9.79 -6.63 56.10
CA GLY A 95 -9.79 -6.46 57.55
C GLY A 95 -10.64 -7.59 58.15
N ASP A 96 -10.02 -8.76 58.36
CA ASP A 96 -10.36 -9.81 59.35
C ASP A 96 -9.35 -10.96 59.16
N SER A 97 -8.27 -11.10 59.94
CA SER A 97 -8.22 -11.69 61.30
C SER A 97 -9.05 -12.97 61.38
N ALA A 98 -8.49 -14.16 61.15
CA ALA A 98 -7.79 -14.98 62.15
C ALA A 98 -8.58 -15.08 63.47
N GLU A 99 -9.38 -16.14 63.62
CA GLU A 99 -9.60 -16.86 64.88
C GLU A 99 -10.23 -18.25 64.62
N LEU A 100 -9.47 -19.29 65.02
CA LEU A 100 -9.82 -20.68 65.38
C LEU A 100 -10.59 -21.58 64.40
#